data_AF-A0A2E7ZM81-F1
#
_entry.id   AF-A0A2E7ZM81-F1
#
_cell.length_a   1.000
_cell.length_b   1.000
_cell.length_c   1.000
_cell.angle_alpha   90.00
_cell.angle_beta   90.00
_cell.angle_gamma   90.00
#
_symmetry.space_group_name_H-M   'P 1'
#
loop_
_entity.id
_entity.type
_entity.pdbx_description
1 polymer ?
#
loop_
_entity_poly.entity_id
_entity_poly.type
_entity_poly.pdbx_seq_one_letter_code
_entity_poly.pdbx_strand_id
1 'polypeptide(L)'
;MKEIRAFIRDHRETVLFQWKKESMEMFPEQSRNVMQVKTDPFSNPIPHALGKGIEMLVGDLCEDEENNLEKGLANLGRLLGVQDMPPSQSLSFFFKLRPLVCKLASRKRSKSIFPDDELHELQLWVEQKMLRLFDQFMIHREKIYQMKGDEIKQRNYMLLRKSGQ
;
A
#
# COMPACT_ATOMS: atom_id res chain seq x y z
N MET A 1 14.49 -0.34 17.70
CA MET A 1 14.49 0.19 16.31
C MET A 1 14.93 1.67 16.25
N LYS A 2 15.95 2.07 17.01
CA LYS A 2 16.39 3.48 17.05
C LYS A 2 17.27 3.82 15.84
N GLU A 3 18.20 2.95 15.48
CA GLU A 3 19.13 3.18 14.36
C GLU A 3 18.43 3.15 13.00
N ILE A 4 17.51 2.21 12.79
CA ILE A 4 16.70 2.14 11.57
C ILE A 4 15.86 3.41 11.42
N ARG A 5 15.19 3.87 12.48
CA ARG A 5 14.39 5.11 12.44
C ARG A 5 15.26 6.34 12.18
N ALA A 6 16.44 6.43 12.80
CA ALA A 6 17.38 7.51 12.51
C ALA A 6 17.79 7.49 11.02
N PHE A 7 18.19 6.33 10.51
CA PHE A 7 18.57 6.18 9.11
C PHE A 7 17.45 6.56 8.13
N ILE A 8 16.21 6.10 8.39
CA ILE A 8 15.06 6.41 7.54
C ILE A 8 14.75 7.91 7.59
N ARG A 9 14.86 8.56 8.76
CA ARG A 9 14.69 10.02 8.87
C ARG A 9 15.74 10.77 8.05
N ASP A 10 17.01 10.40 8.17
CA ASP A 10 18.12 11.03 7.43
C ASP A 10 18.01 10.84 5.91
N HIS A 11 17.36 9.77 5.46
CA HIS A 11 17.24 9.39 4.05
C HIS A 11 15.78 9.36 3.57
N ARG A 12 14.89 10.10 4.22
CA ARG A 12 13.43 9.97 4.08
C ARG A 12 12.97 10.07 2.63
N GLU A 13 13.43 11.09 1.91
CA GLU A 13 13.06 11.29 0.50
C GLU A 13 13.49 10.12 -0.39
N THR A 14 14.68 9.59 -0.15
CA THR A 14 15.21 8.45 -0.92
C THR A 14 14.41 7.18 -0.61
N VAL A 15 14.09 6.94 0.67
CA VAL A 15 13.27 5.79 1.09
C VAL A 15 11.88 5.88 0.48
N LEU A 16 11.21 7.02 0.59
CA LEU A 16 9.88 7.24 0.04
C LEU A 16 9.86 7.06 -1.48
N PHE A 17 10.81 7.67 -2.19
CA PHE A 17 10.90 7.56 -3.64
C PHE A 17 11.10 6.12 -4.10
N GLN A 18 12.09 5.42 -3.52
CA GLN A 18 12.41 4.04 -3.92
C GLN A 18 11.29 3.07 -3.50
N TRP A 19 10.74 3.22 -2.29
CA TRP A 19 9.68 2.32 -1.85
C TRP A 19 8.41 2.52 -2.67
N LYS A 20 8.04 3.76 -3.00
CA LYS A 20 6.95 4.03 -3.95
C LYS A 20 7.22 3.39 -5.30
N LYS A 21 8.43 3.54 -5.85
CA LYS A 21 8.81 2.95 -7.14
C LYS A 21 8.70 1.42 -7.13
N GLU A 22 9.24 0.77 -6.10
CA GLU A 22 9.14 -0.69 -5.93
C GLU A 22 7.70 -1.13 -5.67
N SER A 23 6.89 -0.31 -4.99
CA SER A 23 5.47 -0.62 -4.76
C SER A 23 4.65 -0.63 -6.03
N MET A 24 5.03 0.17 -7.04
CA MET A 24 4.36 0.14 -8.33
C MET A 24 4.52 -1.20 -9.05
N GLU A 25 5.54 -2.02 -8.71
CA GLU A 25 5.74 -3.35 -9.29
C GLU A 25 4.59 -4.32 -9.03
N MET A 26 3.71 -4.02 -8.07
CA MET A 26 2.47 -4.79 -7.89
C MET A 26 1.52 -4.66 -9.08
N PHE A 27 1.63 -3.62 -9.90
CA PHE A 27 0.83 -3.46 -11.10
C PHE A 27 1.50 -4.09 -12.34
N PRO A 28 0.71 -4.65 -13.29
CA PRO A 28 1.22 -5.10 -14.57
C PRO A 28 2.02 -4.01 -15.29
N GLU A 29 3.01 -4.41 -16.10
CA GLU A 29 3.89 -3.48 -16.82
C GLU A 29 3.11 -2.51 -17.72
N GLN A 30 2.07 -2.98 -18.39
CA GLN A 30 1.22 -2.13 -19.23
C GLN A 30 0.58 -1.01 -18.40
N SER A 31 0.04 -1.34 -17.23
CA SER A 31 -0.55 -0.37 -16.30
C SER A 31 0.49 0.61 -15.79
N ARG A 32 1.70 0.12 -15.44
CA ARG A 32 2.81 0.98 -14.99
C ARG A 32 3.23 1.98 -16.06
N ASN A 33 3.33 1.56 -17.32
CA ASN A 33 3.72 2.45 -18.42
C ASN A 33 2.71 3.59 -18.60
N VAL A 34 1.41 3.29 -18.55
CA VAL A 34 0.35 4.33 -18.60
C VAL A 34 0.44 5.28 -17.40
N MET A 35 0.69 4.74 -16.20
CA MET A 35 0.84 5.52 -14.97
C MET A 35 2.12 6.36 -14.94
N GLN A 36 3.17 6.02 -15.70
CA GLN A 36 4.41 6.82 -15.75
C GLN A 36 4.31 8.01 -16.71
N VAL A 37 3.46 7.91 -17.74
CA VAL A 37 3.30 8.96 -18.75
C VAL A 37 2.53 10.18 -18.22
N LYS A 38 1.63 9.99 -17.25
CA LYS A 38 0.79 11.07 -16.69
C LYS A 38 1.33 11.53 -15.33
N THR A 39 1.83 12.76 -15.22
CA THR A 39 2.41 13.30 -13.98
C THR A 39 1.40 14.06 -13.11
N ASP A 40 0.32 14.55 -13.70
CA ASP A 40 -0.73 15.30 -13.00
C ASP A 40 -1.55 14.40 -12.05
N PRO A 41 -1.73 14.76 -10.76
CA PRO A 41 -2.45 13.94 -9.78
C PRO A 41 -3.93 13.68 -10.11
N PHE A 42 -4.61 14.58 -10.83
CA PHE A 42 -5.98 14.35 -11.28
C PHE A 42 -6.02 13.31 -12.39
N SER A 43 -5.05 13.38 -13.29
CA SER A 43 -4.88 12.47 -14.42
C SER A 43 -4.28 11.12 -14.02
N ASN A 44 -3.66 11.04 -12.85
CA ASN A 44 -2.95 9.86 -12.34
C ASN A 44 -3.16 9.65 -10.82
N PRO A 45 -4.39 9.30 -10.39
CA PRO A 45 -4.74 9.25 -8.98
C PRO A 45 -4.08 8.09 -8.23
N ILE A 46 -3.73 7.00 -8.92
CA ILE A 46 -3.21 5.78 -8.28
C ILE A 46 -1.81 6.00 -7.67
N PRO A 47 -0.78 6.44 -8.42
CA PRO A 47 0.55 6.68 -7.85
C PRO A 47 0.56 7.82 -6.83
N HIS A 48 -0.34 8.80 -6.97
CA HIS A 48 -0.48 9.87 -5.98
C HIS A 48 -1.02 9.32 -4.65
N ALA A 49 -2.14 8.60 -4.68
CA ALA A 49 -2.75 8.01 -3.49
C ALA A 49 -1.84 6.97 -2.82
N LEU A 50 -1.17 6.12 -3.63
CA LEU A 50 -0.18 5.17 -3.12
C LEU A 50 1.00 5.89 -2.44
N GLY A 51 1.53 6.94 -3.06
CA GLY A 51 2.60 7.75 -2.48
C GLY A 51 2.20 8.35 -1.13
N LYS A 52 0.98 8.90 -1.02
CA LYS A 52 0.47 9.44 0.24
C LYS A 52 0.28 8.39 1.33
N GLY A 53 -0.19 7.20 0.97
CA GLY A 53 -0.28 6.09 1.91
C GLY A 53 1.10 5.63 2.40
N ILE A 54 2.09 5.56 1.50
CA ILE A 54 3.49 5.23 1.84
C ILE A 54 4.10 6.32 2.74
N GLU A 55 3.84 7.60 2.48
CA GLU A 55 4.26 8.71 3.35
C GLU A 55 3.74 8.53 4.78
N MET A 56 2.46 8.15 4.95
CA MET A 56 1.87 7.92 6.27
C MET A 56 2.40 6.67 6.97
N LEU A 57 2.73 5.63 6.20
CA LEU A 57 3.41 4.42 6.72
C LEU A 57 4.82 4.76 7.22
N VAL A 58 5.59 5.52 6.44
CA VAL A 58 6.92 5.97 6.89
C VAL A 58 6.81 6.91 8.08
N GLY A 59 5.81 7.80 8.11
CA GLY A 59 5.57 8.68 9.25
C GLY A 59 5.28 7.91 10.54
N ASP A 60 4.44 6.87 10.47
CA ASP A 60 4.18 5.99 11.61
C ASP A 60 5.44 5.22 12.05
N LEU A 61 6.19 4.68 11.09
CA LEU A 61 7.48 4.03 11.36
C LEU A 61 8.49 5.00 11.99
N CYS A 62 8.40 6.31 11.75
CA CYS A 62 9.29 7.31 12.33
C CYS A 62 8.74 7.96 13.61
N GLU A 63 7.54 7.56 14.07
CA GLU A 63 6.85 8.19 15.22
C GLU A 63 6.57 9.70 15.01
N ASP A 64 6.21 10.09 13.80
CA ASP A 64 5.83 11.48 13.49
C ASP A 64 4.52 11.86 14.22
N GLU A 65 4.54 12.93 15.03
CA GLU A 65 3.42 13.34 15.90
C GLU A 65 2.13 13.69 15.12
N GLU A 66 2.25 14.34 13.97
CA GLU A 66 1.12 14.77 13.14
C GLU A 66 0.59 13.67 12.19
N ASN A 67 1.14 12.46 12.26
CA ASN A 67 0.82 11.40 11.32
C ASN A 67 -0.55 10.75 11.58
N ASN A 68 -1.40 10.72 10.56
CA ASN A 68 -2.69 10.03 10.63
C ASN A 68 -2.66 8.70 9.86
N LEU A 69 -2.07 7.68 10.49
CA LEU A 69 -1.94 6.36 9.89
C LEU A 69 -3.30 5.74 9.52
N GLU A 70 -4.31 5.88 10.38
CA GLU A 70 -5.64 5.28 10.14
C GLU A 70 -6.26 5.78 8.83
N LYS A 71 -6.19 7.09 8.60
CA LYS A 71 -6.62 7.70 7.34
C LYS A 71 -5.80 7.19 6.16
N GLY A 72 -4.50 6.97 6.35
CA GLY A 72 -3.61 6.39 5.35
C GLY A 72 -4.01 4.97 4.96
N LEU A 73 -4.21 4.11 5.96
CA LEU A 73 -4.62 2.72 5.78
C LEU A 73 -6.00 2.60 5.14
N ALA A 74 -6.97 3.41 5.57
CA ALA A 74 -8.30 3.44 4.96
C ALA A 74 -8.24 3.85 3.47
N ASN A 75 -7.44 4.87 3.14
CA ASN A 75 -7.27 5.32 1.76
C ASN A 75 -6.55 4.29 0.90
N LEU A 76 -5.49 3.65 1.41
CA LEU A 76 -4.80 2.56 0.72
C LEU A 76 -5.72 1.35 0.54
N GLY A 77 -6.47 0.97 1.57
CA GLY A 77 -7.44 -0.13 1.51
C GLY A 77 -8.50 0.12 0.44
N ARG A 78 -9.01 1.35 0.37
CA ARG A 78 -9.94 1.77 -0.70
C ARG A 78 -9.31 1.70 -2.08
N LEU A 79 -8.10 2.25 -2.22
CA LEU A 79 -7.36 2.26 -3.48
C LEU A 79 -7.13 0.84 -4.01
N LEU A 80 -6.65 -0.07 -3.14
CA LEU A 80 -6.28 -1.43 -3.49
C LEU A 80 -7.50 -2.35 -3.60
N GLY A 81 -8.51 -2.17 -2.74
CA GLY A 81 -9.71 -3.00 -2.70
C GLY A 81 -10.58 -2.91 -3.96
N VAL A 82 -10.53 -1.77 -4.67
CA VAL A 82 -11.21 -1.60 -5.96
C VAL A 82 -10.42 -2.15 -7.16
N GLN A 83 -9.13 -2.47 -6.99
CA GLN A 83 -8.32 -3.03 -8.07
C GLN A 83 -8.61 -4.52 -8.24
N ASP A 84 -8.57 -5.00 -9.48
CA ASP A 84 -8.71 -6.43 -9.79
C ASP A 84 -7.39 -7.18 -9.60
N MET A 85 -6.89 -7.19 -8.36
CA MET A 85 -5.69 -7.90 -7.95
C MET A 85 -5.95 -8.69 -6.66
N PRO A 86 -5.35 -9.87 -6.47
CA PRO A 86 -5.44 -10.59 -5.21
C PRO A 86 -4.73 -9.83 -4.07
N PRO A 87 -5.08 -10.10 -2.80
CA PRO A 87 -4.42 -9.49 -1.64
C PRO A 87 -2.91 -9.75 -1.62
N SER A 88 -2.48 -10.97 -1.97
CA SER A 88 -1.07 -11.36 -2.03
C SER A 88 -0.24 -10.47 -2.96
N GLN A 89 -0.83 -10.01 -4.06
CA GLN A 89 -0.21 -9.05 -4.98
C GLN A 89 -0.28 -7.62 -4.44
N SER A 90 -1.46 -7.19 -4.01
CA SER A 90 -1.71 -5.80 -3.55
C SER A 90 -0.92 -5.42 -2.29
N LEU A 91 -0.59 -6.40 -1.45
CA LEU A 91 0.15 -6.19 -0.20
C LEU A 91 1.64 -6.53 -0.31
N SER A 92 2.08 -7.05 -1.47
CA SER A 92 3.46 -7.51 -1.67
C SER A 92 4.53 -6.42 -1.47
N PHE A 93 4.16 -5.16 -1.66
CA PHE A 93 5.07 -4.03 -1.52
C PHE A 93 5.59 -3.81 -0.10
N PHE A 94 4.89 -4.30 0.92
CA PHE A 94 5.35 -4.26 2.31
C PHE A 94 6.66 -5.03 2.50
N PHE A 95 6.80 -6.18 1.83
CA PHE A 95 8.00 -7.02 1.90
C PHE A 95 9.24 -6.36 1.29
N LYS A 96 9.06 -5.28 0.53
CA LYS A 96 10.15 -4.53 -0.11
C LYS A 96 10.86 -3.57 0.85
N LEU A 97 10.18 -3.12 1.92
CA LEU A 97 10.71 -2.09 2.82
C LEU A 97 12.00 -2.53 3.51
N ARG A 98 12.02 -3.69 4.16
CA ARG A 98 13.19 -4.18 4.90
C ARG A 98 14.41 -4.37 3.98
N PRO A 99 14.31 -5.10 2.84
CA PRO A 99 15.40 -5.19 1.88
C PRO A 99 15.89 -3.83 1.37
N LEU A 100 14.98 -2.91 1.08
CA LEU A 100 15.30 -1.56 0.63
C LEU A 100 16.14 -0.80 1.67
N VAL A 101 15.70 -0.79 2.92
CA VAL A 101 16.40 -0.11 4.03
C VAL A 101 17.80 -0.68 4.22
N CYS A 102 17.95 -2.01 4.24
CA CYS A 102 19.26 -2.67 4.33
C CYS A 102 20.18 -2.31 3.15
N LYS A 103 19.65 -2.31 1.92
CA LYS A 103 20.39 -1.97 0.70
C LYS A 103 20.83 -0.51 0.67
N LEU A 104 20.00 0.41 1.15
CA LEU A 104 20.37 1.82 1.24
C LEU A 104 21.44 2.04 2.31
N ALA A 105 21.33 1.39 3.47
CA ALA A 105 22.31 1.49 4.54
C ALA A 105 23.68 0.93 4.13
N SER A 106 23.72 -0.23 3.46
CA SER A 106 24.98 -0.85 3.02
C SER A 106 25.74 -0.04 1.97
N ARG A 107 25.04 0.76 1.14
CA ARG A 107 25.66 1.67 0.17
C ARG A 107 26.25 2.93 0.82
N LYS A 108 25.72 3.32 1.97
CA LYS A 108 26.06 4.58 2.65
C LYS A 108 27.04 4.40 3.80
N ARG A 109 27.09 3.21 4.41
CA ARG A 109 27.96 2.89 5.55
C ARG A 109 29.03 1.88 5.15
N SER A 110 30.30 2.15 5.50
CA SER A 110 31.43 1.23 5.24
C SER A 110 31.39 -0.05 6.09
N LYS A 111 30.69 -0.02 7.22
CA LYS A 111 30.42 -1.14 8.14
C LYS A 111 29.10 -0.82 8.84
N SER A 112 28.04 -1.58 8.56
CA SER A 112 27.01 -1.96 9.55
C SER A 112 25.77 -2.48 8.83
N ILE A 113 25.49 -3.74 9.10
CA ILE A 113 24.16 -4.34 9.11
C ILE A 113 23.51 -3.77 10.38
N PHE A 114 22.26 -3.30 10.29
CA PHE A 114 21.50 -2.88 11.48
C PHE A 114 21.49 -4.02 12.51
N PRO A 115 21.37 -3.73 13.82
CA PRO A 115 21.22 -4.77 14.83
C PRO A 115 20.07 -5.74 14.49
N ASP A 116 20.27 -7.04 14.71
CA ASP A 116 19.31 -8.08 14.32
C ASP A 116 17.95 -7.92 15.03
N ASP A 117 17.96 -7.45 16.26
CA ASP A 117 16.77 -7.06 17.03
C ASP A 117 16.00 -5.92 16.36
N GLU A 118 16.69 -4.88 15.87
CA GLU A 118 16.03 -3.80 15.14
C GLU A 118 15.45 -4.28 13.79
N LEU A 119 16.16 -5.16 13.09
CA LEU A 119 15.66 -5.77 11.85
C LEU A 119 14.43 -6.65 12.11
N HIS A 120 14.39 -7.35 13.25
CA HIS A 120 13.24 -8.12 13.67
C HIS A 120 12.07 -7.22 14.05
N GLU A 121 12.29 -6.15 14.80
CA GLU A 121 11.25 -5.17 15.11
C GLU A 121 10.68 -4.51 13.84
N LEU A 122 11.51 -4.20 12.84
CA LEU A 122 11.04 -3.66 11.56
C LEU A 122 10.14 -4.68 10.84
N GLN A 123 10.50 -5.96 10.88
CA GLN A 123 9.71 -7.03 10.30
C GLN A 123 8.35 -7.16 11.00
N LEU A 124 8.32 -7.13 12.34
CA LEU A 124 7.07 -7.14 13.12
C LEU A 124 6.20 -5.93 12.80
N TRP A 125 6.80 -4.75 12.68
CA TRP A 125 6.08 -3.54 12.28
C TRP A 125 5.44 -3.73 10.90
N VAL A 126 6.19 -4.24 9.92
CA VAL A 126 5.69 -4.52 8.56
C VAL A 126 4.49 -5.47 8.60
N GLU A 127 4.60 -6.58 9.32
CA GLU A 127 3.54 -7.59 9.43
C GLU A 127 2.27 -7.01 10.07
N GLN A 128 2.42 -6.26 11.16
CA GLN A 128 1.30 -5.60 11.83
C GLN A 128 0.58 -4.61 10.89
N LYS A 129 1.32 -3.74 10.19
CA LYS A 129 0.69 -2.76 9.29
C LYS A 129 0.06 -3.42 8.06
N MET A 130 0.65 -4.50 7.57
CA MET A 130 0.10 -5.29 6.48
C MET A 130 -1.25 -5.90 6.85
N LEU A 131 -1.36 -6.52 8.03
CA LEU A 131 -2.63 -7.09 8.52
C LEU A 131 -3.71 -6.03 8.67
N ARG A 132 -3.37 -4.87 9.23
CA ARG A 132 -4.31 -3.75 9.35
C ARG A 132 -4.75 -3.19 8.00
N LEU A 133 -3.85 -3.14 7.02
CA LEU A 133 -4.22 -2.77 5.65
C LEU A 133 -5.11 -3.83 5.01
N PHE A 134 -4.86 -5.11 5.28
CA PHE A 134 -5.68 -6.21 4.80
C PHE A 134 -7.13 -6.08 5.28
N ASP A 135 -7.35 -5.72 6.55
CA ASP A 135 -8.70 -5.45 7.07
C ASP A 135 -9.40 -4.35 6.26
N GLN A 136 -8.71 -3.23 6.01
CA GLN A 136 -9.25 -2.13 5.20
C GLN A 136 -9.54 -2.55 3.76
N PHE A 137 -8.62 -3.31 3.15
CA PHE A 137 -8.81 -3.89 1.83
C PHE A 137 -10.07 -4.76 1.77
N MET A 138 -10.27 -5.62 2.78
CA MET A 138 -11.41 -6.54 2.84
C MET A 138 -12.74 -5.81 3.00
N ILE A 139 -12.81 -4.76 3.82
CA ILE A 139 -14.02 -3.92 3.96
C ILE A 139 -14.48 -3.39 2.59
N HIS A 140 -13.55 -2.90 1.78
CA HIS A 140 -13.88 -2.38 0.45
C HIS A 140 -14.22 -3.49 -0.55
N ARG A 141 -13.48 -4.60 -0.54
CA ARG A 141 -13.71 -5.75 -1.42
C ARG A 141 -15.08 -6.37 -1.17
N GLU A 142 -15.45 -6.55 0.09
CA GLU A 142 -16.74 -7.10 0.50
C GLU A 142 -17.88 -6.20 0.02
N LYS A 143 -17.77 -4.89 0.25
CA LYS A 143 -18.76 -3.91 -0.21
C LYS A 143 -18.97 -3.98 -1.73
N ILE A 144 -17.90 -4.13 -2.52
CA ILE A 144 -18.00 -4.28 -3.99
C ILE A 144 -18.77 -5.56 -4.36
N TYR A 145 -18.46 -6.68 -3.70
CA TYR A 145 -19.15 -7.93 -3.97
C TYR A 145 -20.61 -7.92 -3.52
N GLN A 146 -20.94 -7.28 -2.40
CA GLN A 146 -22.32 -7.05 -1.97
C GLN A 146 -23.09 -6.25 -3.04
N MET A 147 -22.52 -5.13 -3.51
CA MET A 147 -23.14 -4.32 -4.57
C MET A 147 -23.39 -5.11 -5.87
N LYS A 148 -22.41 -5.92 -6.30
CA LYS A 148 -22.57 -6.81 -7.48
C LYS A 148 -23.67 -7.84 -7.26
N GLY A 149 -23.74 -8.45 -6.08
CA GLY A 149 -24.77 -9.42 -5.75
C GLY A 149 -26.18 -8.82 -5.75
N ASP A 150 -26.33 -7.63 -5.18
CA ASP A 150 -27.62 -6.95 -5.13
C ASP A 150 -28.08 -6.45 -6.50
N GLU A 151 -27.17 -5.98 -7.35
CA GLU A 151 -27.47 -5.65 -8.75
C GLU A 151 -28.01 -6.86 -9.53
N ILE A 152 -27.39 -8.03 -9.35
CA ILE A 152 -27.85 -9.28 -10.00
C ILE A 152 -29.26 -9.65 -9.51
N LYS A 153 -29.51 -9.58 -8.20
CA LYS A 153 -30.85 -9.87 -7.63
C LYS A 153 -31.90 -8.92 -8.19
N GLN A 154 -31.61 -7.61 -8.24
CA GLN A 154 -32.52 -6.60 -8.79
C GLN A 154 -32.81 -6.84 -10.27
N ARG A 155 -31.78 -7.17 -11.06
CA ARG A 155 -31.94 -7.48 -12.48
C ARG A 155 -32.82 -8.72 -12.69
N ASN A 156 -32.61 -9.78 -11.91
CA ASN A 156 -33.41 -11.00 -11.98
C ASN A 156 -34.86 -10.76 -11.59
N TYR A 157 -35.10 -10.00 -10.51
CA TYR A 157 -36.45 -9.60 -10.09
C TYR A 157 -37.18 -8.84 -11.20
N MET A 158 -36.49 -7.90 -11.86
CA MET A 158 -37.06 -7.13 -12.97
C MET A 158 -37.35 -8.00 -14.21
N LEU A 159 -36.56 -9.05 -14.46
CA LEU A 159 -36.81 -10.01 -15.54
C LEU A 159 -38.04 -10.88 -15.23
N LEU A 160 -38.13 -11.45 -14.03
CA LEU A 160 -39.27 -12.27 -13.60
C LEU A 160 -40.59 -11.51 -13.70
N ARG A 161 -40.59 -10.28 -13.18
CA ARG A 161 -41.75 -9.37 -13.25
C ARG A 161 -42.16 -9.06 -14.69
N LYS A 162 -41.22 -8.98 -15.65
CA LYS A 162 -41.52 -8.78 -17.07
C LYS A 162 -42.05 -10.05 -17.75
N SER A 163 -41.66 -11.23 -17.29
CA SER A 163 -42.15 -12.52 -17.80
C SER A 163 -43.50 -12.95 -17.20
N GLY A 164 -44.10 -12.15 -16.31
CA GLY A 164 -45.40 -12.46 -15.69
C GLY A 164 -45.36 -13.63 -14.69
N GLN A 165 -44.17 -13.93 -14.14
CA GLN A 165 -43.96 -14.89 -13.06
C GLN A 165 -43.71 -14.16 -11.73
#